data_AF-A0A7J2TZY3-F1
#
_entry.id   AF-A0A7J2TZY3-F1
#
_cell.length_a   1.000
_cell.length_b   1.000
_cell.length_c   1.000
_cell.angle_alpha   90.00
_cell.angle_beta   90.00
_cell.angle_gamma   90.00
#
_symmetry.space_group_name_H-M   'P 1'
#
loop_
_entity.id
_entity.type
_entity.pdbx_description
1 polymer ?
#
loop_
_entity_poly.entity_id
_entity_poly.type
_entity_poly.pdbx_seq_one_letter_code
_entity_poly.pdbx_strand_id
1 'polypeptide(L)'
;MNTQTPQKTRARIVEVRRIIGKKHVKSKTYSYDYYTLSLNLYVPRNIVEKYGKEYVVIKDEENGIITVMPRKVAEEKGINIGTQESE
;
A
#
# COMPACT_ATOMS: atom_id res chain seq x y z
N MET A 1 14.07 15.87 -32.26
CA MET A 1 14.71 14.84 -31.41
C MET A 1 13.81 14.68 -30.19
N ASN A 2 13.07 13.56 -30.08
CA ASN A 2 12.22 13.31 -28.92
C ASN A 2 13.09 12.82 -27.76
N THR A 3 13.33 13.68 -26.79
CA THR A 3 13.92 13.32 -25.50
C THR A 3 12.83 12.63 -24.67
N GLN A 4 12.76 11.30 -24.75
CA GLN A 4 12.03 10.53 -23.73
C GLN A 4 12.89 10.54 -22.47
N THR A 5 12.58 11.44 -21.54
CA THR A 5 13.10 11.36 -20.17
C THR A 5 12.71 9.99 -19.60
N PRO A 6 13.64 9.23 -19.00
CA PRO A 6 13.30 7.93 -18.43
C PRO A 6 12.39 8.17 -17.22
N GLN A 7 11.10 7.85 -17.38
CA GLN A 7 10.12 8.00 -16.32
C GLN A 7 10.56 7.17 -15.12
N LYS A 8 11.04 7.85 -14.08
CA LYS A 8 11.63 7.21 -12.90
C LYS A 8 10.54 6.72 -11.95
N THR A 9 9.89 5.64 -12.37
CA THR A 9 8.86 4.97 -11.58
C THR A 9 9.48 3.88 -10.72
N ARG A 10 9.31 3.94 -9.39
CA ARG A 10 9.78 2.91 -8.46
C ARG A 10 8.59 2.16 -7.87
N ALA A 11 8.57 0.84 -8.04
CA ALA A 11 7.57 -0.04 -7.46
C ALA A 11 8.17 -0.91 -6.36
N ARG A 12 7.41 -1.15 -5.29
CA ARG A 12 7.77 -2.13 -4.25
C ARG A 12 6.55 -2.82 -3.68
N ILE A 13 6.74 -4.06 -3.23
CA ILE A 13 5.73 -4.82 -2.49
C ILE A 13 5.78 -4.43 -1.02
N VAL A 14 4.60 -4.28 -0.41
CA VAL A 14 4.44 -4.01 1.01
C VAL A 14 3.27 -4.82 1.56
N GLU A 15 3.30 -5.13 2.84
CA GLU A 15 2.19 -5.78 3.54
C GLU A 15 1.45 -4.79 4.45
N VAL A 16 0.12 -4.85 4.44
CA VAL A 16 -0.71 -4.10 5.40
C VAL A 16 -0.51 -4.64 6.82
N ARG A 17 -0.39 -3.73 7.78
CA ARG A 17 -0.35 -4.05 9.21
C ARG A 17 -1.73 -3.93 9.80
N ARG A 18 -2.16 -4.93 10.57
CA ARG A 18 -3.38 -4.86 11.38
C ARG A 18 -3.08 -4.17 12.71
N ILE A 19 -3.83 -3.15 13.04
CA ILE A 19 -3.73 -2.41 14.30
C ILE A 19 -5.03 -2.59 15.07
N ILE A 20 -4.89 -3.08 16.30
CA ILE A 20 -6.00 -3.23 17.24
C ILE A 20 -5.77 -2.23 18.37
N GLY A 21 -6.49 -1.11 18.32
CA GLY A 21 -6.46 -0.14 19.40
C GLY A 21 -7.59 -0.38 20.39
N LYS A 22 -7.35 0.02 21.64
CA LYS A 22 -8.32 -0.10 22.72
C LYS A 22 -8.49 1.25 23.40
N LYS A 23 -9.73 1.70 23.60
CA LYS A 23 -10.07 2.90 24.36
C LYS A 23 -10.90 2.51 25.58
N HIS A 24 -10.39 2.85 26.75
CA HIS A 24 -11.11 2.67 28.00
C HIS A 24 -11.94 3.93 28.28
N VAL A 25 -13.25 3.76 28.49
CA VAL A 25 -14.17 4.85 28.84
C VAL A 25 -14.99 4.40 30.05
N LYS A 26 -14.70 4.97 31.22
CA LYS A 26 -15.24 4.54 32.52
C LYS A 26 -14.98 3.04 32.74
N SER A 27 -16.04 2.23 32.79
CA SER A 27 -15.99 0.77 32.97
C SER A 27 -16.08 -0.02 31.66
N LYS A 28 -16.12 0.64 30.48
CA LYS A 28 -16.25 -0.02 29.18
C LYS A 28 -14.95 0.10 28.36
N THR A 29 -14.57 -0.99 27.69
CA THR A 29 -13.45 -1.02 26.74
C THR A 29 -13.98 -1.13 25.32
N TYR A 30 -13.64 -0.16 24.48
CA TYR A 30 -13.96 -0.15 23.06
C TYR A 30 -12.72 -0.54 22.28
N SER A 31 -12.83 -1.53 21.38
CA SER A 31 -11.77 -1.90 20.46
C SER A 31 -12.05 -1.34 19.06
N TYR A 32 -10.99 -0.92 18.38
CA TYR A 32 -11.02 -0.57 16.96
C TYR A 32 -9.95 -1.38 16.23
N ASP A 33 -10.33 -1.94 15.09
CA ASP A 33 -9.52 -2.82 14.27
C ASP A 33 -9.42 -2.24 12.87
N TYR A 34 -8.20 -1.88 12.45
CA TYR A 34 -7.96 -1.30 11.14
C TYR A 34 -6.66 -1.79 10.53
N TYR A 35 -6.56 -1.66 9.22
CA TYR A 35 -5.37 -2.00 8.47
C TYR A 35 -4.67 -0.72 8.02
N THR A 36 -3.34 -0.73 8.03
CA THR A 36 -2.52 0.42 7.63
C THR A 36 -1.33 -0.01 6.79
N LEU A 37 -0.94 0.85 5.84
CA LEU A 37 0.34 0.79 5.13
C LEU A 37 1.36 1.75 5.74
N SER A 38 2.57 1.77 5.17
CA SER A 38 3.58 2.80 5.50
C SER A 38 2.98 4.21 5.39
N LEU A 39 3.46 5.13 6.23
CA LEU A 39 2.91 6.49 6.37
C LEU A 39 1.48 6.55 6.95
N ASN A 40 1.07 5.51 7.69
CA ASN A 40 -0.24 5.43 8.34
C ASN A 40 -1.43 5.55 7.35
N LEU A 41 -1.24 5.11 6.11
CA LEU A 41 -2.32 5.07 5.13
C LEU A 41 -3.33 3.99 5.51
N TYR A 42 -4.52 4.41 5.93
CA TYR A 42 -5.63 3.53 6.25
C TYR A 42 -6.06 2.72 5.03
N VAL A 43 -6.22 1.42 5.23
CA VAL A 43 -6.78 0.51 4.23
C VAL A 43 -8.12 -0.03 4.76
N PRO A 44 -9.23 0.16 4.02
CA PRO A 44 -10.52 -0.36 4.42
C PRO A 44 -10.50 -1.88 4.59
N ARG A 45 -11.14 -2.37 5.65
CA ARG A 45 -11.17 -3.80 6.00
C ARG A 45 -11.73 -4.67 4.87
N ASN A 46 -12.82 -4.23 4.23
CA ASN A 46 -13.45 -4.95 3.12
C ASN A 46 -12.52 -5.10 1.90
N ILE A 47 -11.61 -4.15 1.67
CA ILE A 47 -10.61 -4.24 0.59
C ILE A 47 -9.55 -5.28 0.96
N VAL A 48 -9.07 -5.30 2.20
CA VAL A 48 -8.10 -6.31 2.68
C VAL A 48 -8.70 -7.72 2.63
N GLU A 49 -9.95 -7.89 3.06
CA GLU A 49 -10.64 -9.18 3.03
C GLU A 49 -10.83 -9.70 1.60
N LYS A 50 -11.11 -8.80 0.64
CA LYS A 50 -11.31 -9.16 -0.76
C LYS A 50 -10.02 -9.47 -1.51
N TYR A 51 -8.98 -8.65 -1.33
CA TYR A 51 -7.78 -8.70 -2.17
C TYR A 51 -6.53 -9.27 -1.48
N GLY A 52 -6.58 -9.44 -0.16
CA GLY A 52 -5.44 -9.89 0.64
C GLY A 52 -4.63 -8.73 1.24
N LYS A 53 -3.49 -9.09 1.83
CA LYS A 53 -2.64 -8.15 2.60
C LYS A 53 -1.48 -7.55 1.82
N GLU A 54 -1.18 -8.08 0.63
CA GLU A 54 -0.06 -7.63 -0.19
C GLU A 54 -0.50 -6.50 -1.13
N TYR A 55 0.24 -5.41 -1.10
CA TYR A 55 0.01 -4.21 -1.90
C TYR A 55 1.28 -3.83 -2.64
N VAL A 56 1.11 -3.11 -3.75
CA VAL A 56 2.20 -2.49 -4.48
C VAL A 56 2.12 -0.99 -4.26
N VAL A 57 3.25 -0.39 -3.89
CA VAL A 57 3.41 1.06 -3.84
C VAL A 57 4.25 1.48 -5.03
N ILE A 58 3.68 2.32 -5.87
CA ILE A 58 4.31 2.88 -7.06
C ILE A 58 4.54 4.37 -6.79
N LYS A 59 5.80 4.80 -6.89
CA LYS A 59 6.19 6.20 -6.76
C LYS A 59 6.56 6.74 -8.13
N ASP A 60 5.82 7.73 -8.58
CA ASP A 60 6.18 8.59 -9.70
C ASP A 60 6.81 9.86 -9.11
N GLU A 61 8.14 9.93 -9.15
CA GLU A 61 8.91 11.06 -8.60
C GLU A 61 8.76 12.33 -9.45
N GLU A 62 8.43 12.21 -10.74
CA GLU A 62 8.30 13.35 -11.64
C GLU A 62 6.98 14.10 -11.40
N ASN A 63 5.89 13.36 -11.24
CA ASN A 63 4.56 13.92 -11.01
C ASN A 63 4.20 14.06 -9.53
N GLY A 64 5.04 13.54 -8.62
CA GLY A 64 4.76 13.52 -7.18
C GLY A 64 3.58 12.63 -6.81
N ILE A 65 3.31 11.58 -7.60
CA ILE A 65 2.16 10.69 -7.43
C ILE A 65 2.59 9.40 -6.74
N ILE A 66 1.89 9.04 -5.67
CA ILE A 66 2.00 7.74 -5.02
C ILE A 66 0.74 6.95 -5.30
N THR A 67 0.87 5.85 -6.03
CA THR A 67 -0.24 4.92 -6.26
C THR A 67 -0.08 3.70 -5.38
N VAL A 68 -1.16 3.34 -4.70
CA VAL A 68 -1.25 2.16 -3.85
C VAL A 68 -2.38 1.29 -4.38
N MET A 69 -2.10 0.03 -4.64
CA MET A 69 -3.12 -0.92 -5.06
C MET A 69 -2.80 -2.33 -4.57
N PRO A 70 -3.81 -3.22 -4.45
CA PRO A 70 -3.55 -4.62 -4.12
C PRO A 70 -2.66 -5.29 -5.16
N ARG A 71 -1.77 -6.19 -4.73
CA ARG A 71 -0.83 -6.88 -5.61
C ARG A 71 -1.52 -7.62 -6.76
N LYS A 72 -2.60 -8.35 -6.48
CA LYS A 72 -3.39 -9.06 -7.50
C LYS A 72 -3.84 -8.14 -8.63
N VAL A 73 -4.30 -6.93 -8.28
CA VAL A 73 -4.74 -5.93 -9.26
C VAL A 73 -3.56 -5.38 -10.06
N ALA A 74 -2.39 -5.23 -9.45
CA ALA A 74 -1.18 -4.81 -10.15
C ALA A 74 -0.70 -5.88 -11.16
N GLU A 75 -0.77 -7.16 -10.78
CA GLU A 75 -0.46 -8.30 -11.64
C GLU A 75 -1.42 -8.38 -12.83
N GLU A 76 -2.73 -8.23 -12.60
CA GLU A 76 -3.76 -8.17 -13.66
C GLU A 76 -3.52 -7.01 -14.64
N LYS A 77 -2.94 -5.90 -14.16
CA LYS A 77 -2.59 -4.72 -14.98
C LYS A 77 -1.22 -4.83 -15.64
N GLY A 78 -0.49 -5.93 -15.45
CA GLY A 78 0.84 -6.15 -16.03
C GLY A 78 1.91 -5.20 -15.50
N ILE A 79 1.75 -4.70 -14.27
CA ILE A 79 2.73 -3.78 -13.67
C ILE A 79 3.99 -4.57 -13.30
N ASN A 80 5.10 -4.23 -13.94
CA ASN A 80 6.38 -4.89 -13.72
C ASN A 80 6.98 -4.42 -12.39
N ILE A 81 6.84 -5.23 -11.35
CA ILE A 81 7.39 -4.94 -10.03
C ILE A 81 8.87 -5.28 -10.09
N GLY A 82 9.71 -4.27 -10.36
CA GLY A 82 11.15 -4.43 -10.30
C GLY A 82 11.55 -4.99 -8.95
N THR A 83 12.10 -6.19 -8.94
CA THR A 83 12.70 -6.82 -7.75
C THR A 83 13.77 -5.87 -7.25
N GLN A 84 13.52 -5.16 -6.16
CA GLN A 84 14.59 -4.47 -5.46
C GLN A 84 15.30 -5.53 -4.62
N GLU A 85 16.51 -5.87 -5.06
CA GLU A 85 17.49 -6.61 -4.27
C GLU A 85 17.60 -5.97 -2.90
N SER A 86 17.38 -6.79 -1.87
CA SER A 86 17.68 -6.43 -0.49
C SER A 86 19.20 -6.29 -0.37
N GLU A 87 19.70 -5.07 -0.18
CA GLU A 87 21.04 -4.81 0.37
C GLU A 87 21.15 -5.30 1.83
#